data_AF-A0A920MG18-F1
#
_entry.id   AF-A0A920MG18-F1
#
_cell.length_a   1.000
_cell.length_b   1.000
_cell.length_c   1.000
_cell.angle_alpha   90.00
_cell.angle_beta   90.00
_cell.angle_gamma   90.00
#
_symmetry.space_group_name_H-M   'P 1'
#
loop_
_entity.id
_entity.type
_entity.pdbx_description
1 polymer ?
#
loop_
_entity_poly.entity_id
_entity_poly.type
_entity_poly.pdbx_seq_one_letter_code
_entity_poly.pdbx_strand_id
1 'polypeptide(L)'
;MSLANQLNRKIPISLPLGPPHVMVLKTYGSNNSLYFLTSKEGSCQAVLIRSGKVILGKNYVETRRKQKMKNDNIYGPGNITKALGIDIEQDGENLLDGSIALSPRIHPVDRAIAKQRKNSKPRDKHLWRFTLVL
;
A
#
# COMPACT_ATOMS: atom_id res chain seq x y z
N MET A 1 -16.20 -14.25 -3.16
CA MET A 1 -16.54 -13.73 -1.82
C MET A 1 -16.62 -12.21 -1.90
N SER A 2 -17.76 -11.62 -1.51
CA SER A 2 -17.99 -10.17 -1.52
C SER A 2 -17.00 -9.46 -0.59
N LEU A 3 -16.60 -8.22 -0.92
CA LEU A 3 -15.87 -7.33 -0.03
C LEU A 3 -16.58 -7.22 1.34
N ALA A 4 -17.92 -7.28 1.33
CA ALA A 4 -18.76 -7.30 2.52
C ALA A 4 -18.52 -8.51 3.44
N ASN A 5 -18.18 -9.69 2.90
CA ASN A 5 -17.87 -10.87 3.74
C ASN A 5 -16.47 -10.81 4.36
N GLN A 6 -15.58 -9.92 3.89
CA GLN A 6 -14.31 -9.62 4.56
C GLN A 6 -14.46 -8.51 5.63
N LEU A 7 -15.58 -7.77 5.61
CA LEU A 7 -15.87 -6.63 6.50
C LEU A 7 -16.60 -7.04 7.80
N ASN A 8 -16.43 -8.27 8.27
CA ASN A 8 -16.74 -8.63 9.68
C ASN A 8 -15.76 -7.98 10.68
N ARG A 9 -15.05 -6.93 10.24
CA ARG A 9 -14.07 -6.09 10.92
C ARG A 9 -14.53 -4.66 10.69
N LYS A 10 -14.53 -3.84 11.75
CA LYS A 10 -14.91 -2.42 11.75
C LYS A 10 -14.56 -1.75 10.42
N ILE A 11 -15.53 -1.07 9.84
CA ILE A 11 -15.35 -0.27 8.62
C ILE A 11 -14.15 0.66 8.86
N PRO A 12 -13.21 0.78 7.90
CA PRO A 12 -12.06 1.66 8.03
C PRO A 12 -12.54 3.09 8.26
N ILE A 13 -11.91 3.81 9.18
CA ILE A 13 -12.22 5.22 9.45
C ILE A 13 -11.92 6.05 8.21
N SER A 14 -10.94 5.62 7.42
CA SER A 14 -10.54 6.28 6.19
C SER A 14 -11.54 6.14 5.04
N LEU A 15 -12.54 5.24 5.12
CA LEU A 15 -13.41 4.92 3.99
C LEU A 15 -14.10 6.16 3.37
N PRO A 16 -14.70 7.08 4.16
CA PRO A 16 -15.26 8.30 3.60
C PRO A 16 -14.21 9.29 3.10
N LEU A 17 -12.96 9.24 3.59
CA LEU A 17 -11.97 10.29 3.33
C LEU A 17 -11.53 10.36 1.85
N GLY A 18 -10.93 11.50 1.47
CA GLY A 18 -10.22 11.68 0.21
C GLY A 18 -8.73 11.98 0.44
N PRO A 19 -7.97 12.38 -0.60
CA PRO A 19 -6.63 12.94 -0.43
C PRO A 19 -6.61 14.05 0.63
N PRO A 20 -5.52 14.21 1.39
CA PRO A 20 -4.26 13.47 1.33
C PRO A 20 -4.18 12.27 2.29
N HIS A 21 -5.29 11.58 2.57
CA HIS A 21 -5.32 10.53 3.59
C HIS A 21 -4.89 9.15 3.09
N VAL A 22 -4.41 8.31 4.00
CA VAL A 22 -4.13 6.89 3.77
C VAL A 22 -5.26 6.01 4.29
N MET A 23 -5.36 4.82 3.72
CA MET A 23 -6.22 3.75 4.22
C MET A 23 -5.36 2.53 4.51
N VAL A 24 -5.50 1.98 5.71
CA VAL A 24 -4.85 0.73 6.11
C VAL A 24 -5.90 -0.34 6.32
N LEU A 25 -5.81 -1.41 5.52
CA LEU A 25 -6.73 -2.53 5.60
C LEU A 25 -6.03 -3.78 6.07
N LYS A 26 -6.63 -4.45 7.07
CA LYS A 26 -6.21 -5.78 7.48
C LYS A 26 -6.61 -6.80 6.42
N THR A 27 -5.62 -7.38 5.76
CA THR A 27 -5.81 -8.47 4.79
C THR A 27 -5.83 -9.83 5.47
N TYR A 28 -5.89 -10.92 4.69
CA TYR A 28 -5.89 -12.29 5.23
C TYR A 28 -4.71 -12.52 6.18
N GLY A 29 -4.99 -13.15 7.33
CA GLY A 29 -4.03 -13.39 8.39
C GLY A 29 -3.70 -12.14 9.21
N SER A 30 -2.40 -11.92 9.43
CA SER A 30 -1.83 -10.82 10.23
C SER A 30 -1.25 -9.68 9.39
N ASN A 31 -1.46 -9.70 8.07
CA ASN A 31 -0.89 -8.69 7.17
C ASN A 31 -1.83 -7.51 6.98
N ASN A 32 -1.29 -6.30 6.97
CA ASN A 32 -2.00 -5.09 6.57
C ASN A 32 -1.67 -4.72 5.12
N SER A 33 -2.43 -3.81 4.54
CA SER A 33 -2.17 -3.25 3.21
C SER A 33 -2.41 -1.75 3.26
N LEU A 34 -1.46 -1.00 2.71
CA LEU A 34 -1.49 0.46 2.67
C LEU A 34 -2.00 0.93 1.31
N TYR A 35 -2.97 1.84 1.36
CA TYR A 35 -3.55 2.49 0.21
C TYR A 35 -3.46 4.01 0.37
N PHE A 36 -3.24 4.72 -0.73
CA PHE A 36 -3.39 6.18 -0.77
C PHE A 36 -4.73 6.52 -1.40
N LEU A 37 -5.54 7.34 -0.73
CA LEU A 37 -6.81 7.79 -1.27
C LEU A 37 -6.57 8.84 -2.36
N THR A 38 -7.27 8.70 -3.50
CA THR A 38 -6.98 9.49 -4.71
C THR A 38 -8.18 10.24 -5.26
N SER A 39 -9.39 9.96 -4.79
CA SER A 39 -10.62 10.62 -5.24
C SER A 39 -11.21 11.52 -4.17
N LYS A 40 -12.16 12.38 -4.57
CA LYS A 40 -12.98 13.15 -3.64
C LYS A 40 -13.57 12.28 -2.52
N GLU A 41 -13.81 12.91 -1.38
CA GLU A 41 -14.50 12.33 -0.23
C GLU A 41 -15.76 11.57 -0.67
N GLY A 42 -16.00 10.40 -0.09
CA GLY A 42 -17.11 9.49 -0.40
C GLY A 42 -16.92 8.61 -1.64
N SER A 43 -15.95 8.88 -2.51
CA SER A 43 -15.76 8.10 -3.76
C SER A 43 -14.90 6.84 -3.61
N CYS A 44 -14.17 6.70 -2.49
CA CYS A 44 -13.41 5.50 -2.11
C CYS A 44 -12.41 4.96 -3.17
N GLN A 45 -11.86 5.80 -4.05
CA GLN A 45 -10.80 5.36 -4.97
C GLN A 45 -9.45 5.48 -4.31
N ALA A 46 -8.62 4.46 -4.48
CA ALA A 46 -7.31 4.40 -3.85
C ALA A 46 -6.28 3.63 -4.67
N VAL A 47 -5.00 3.93 -4.42
CA VAL A 47 -3.86 3.23 -5.00
C VAL A 47 -3.21 2.35 -3.94
N LEU A 48 -3.17 1.04 -4.19
CA LEU A 48 -2.48 0.09 -3.32
C LEU A 48 -0.97 0.14 -3.51
N ILE A 49 -0.22 0.28 -2.42
CA ILE A 49 1.25 0.17 -2.43
C ILE A 49 1.66 -1.30 -2.32
N ARG A 50 2.28 -1.82 -3.37
CA ARG A 50 2.51 -3.27 -3.53
C ARG A 50 3.95 -3.71 -3.38
N SER A 51 4.89 -2.80 -3.62
CA SER A 51 6.32 -3.07 -3.62
C SER A 51 7.08 -1.75 -3.49
N GLY A 52 8.32 -1.84 -3.06
CA GLY A 52 9.19 -0.69 -2.87
C GLY A 52 10.64 -1.15 -2.76
N LYS A 53 11.56 -0.19 -2.87
CA LYS A 53 12.98 -0.38 -2.62
C LYS A 53 13.34 0.37 -1.35
N VAL A 54 14.03 -0.29 -0.43
CA VAL A 54 14.57 0.33 0.78
C VAL A 54 15.76 1.19 0.38
N ILE A 55 15.66 2.48 0.65
CA ILE A 55 16.75 3.42 0.41
C ILE A 55 17.53 3.69 1.71
N LEU A 56 16.83 3.71 2.84
CA LEU A 56 17.39 3.98 4.17
C LEU A 56 16.74 3.06 5.21
N GLY A 57 17.45 2.78 6.30
CA GLY A 57 16.90 2.06 7.45
C GLY A 57 16.78 0.55 7.27
N LYS A 58 17.66 -0.09 6.48
CA LYS A 58 17.67 -1.55 6.25
C LYS A 58 17.59 -2.37 7.54
N ASN A 59 18.36 -2.01 8.57
CA ASN A 59 18.37 -2.73 9.85
C ASN A 59 16.99 -2.70 10.54
N TYR A 60 16.29 -1.56 10.52
CA TYR A 60 14.93 -1.46 11.06
C TYR A 60 13.95 -2.32 10.29
N VAL A 61 14.07 -2.34 8.95
CA VAL A 61 13.25 -3.17 8.09
C VAL A 61 13.46 -4.66 8.38
N GLU A 62 14.71 -5.11 8.49
CA GLU A 62 15.06 -6.50 8.79
C GLU A 62 14.53 -6.93 10.16
N THR A 63 14.67 -6.08 11.17
CA THR A 63 14.15 -6.30 12.53
C THR A 63 12.63 -6.42 12.53
N ARG A 64 11.90 -5.46 11.92
CA ARG A 64 10.44 -5.50 11.85
C ARG A 64 9.92 -6.70 11.08
N ARG A 65 10.63 -7.11 10.02
CA ARG A 65 10.26 -8.28 9.20
C ARG A 65 10.75 -9.61 9.77
N LYS A 66 11.61 -9.60 10.80
CA LYS A 66 12.29 -10.78 11.35
C LYS A 66 13.00 -11.60 10.27
N GLN A 67 13.58 -10.92 9.27
CA GLN A 67 14.17 -11.56 8.11
C GLN A 67 15.28 -10.68 7.52
N LYS A 68 16.46 -11.27 7.30
CA LYS A 68 17.55 -10.60 6.57
C LYS A 68 17.19 -10.37 5.10
N MET A 69 17.51 -9.19 4.58
CA MET A 69 17.24 -8.79 3.22
C MET A 69 18.39 -9.19 2.29
N LYS A 70 18.08 -10.04 1.31
CA LYS A 70 19.03 -10.43 0.25
C LYS A 70 19.33 -9.29 -0.73
N ASN A 71 18.36 -8.41 -0.93
CA ASN A 71 18.46 -7.20 -1.74
C ASN A 71 17.55 -6.13 -1.14
N ASP A 72 17.62 -4.91 -1.68
CA ASP A 72 16.86 -3.78 -1.14
C ASP A 72 15.37 -3.78 -1.54
N ASN A 73 14.94 -4.74 -2.35
CA ASN A 73 13.57 -4.78 -2.84
C ASN A 73 12.63 -5.49 -1.86
N ILE A 74 11.43 -4.93 -1.72
CA ILE A 74 10.34 -5.49 -0.95
C ILE A 74 9.16 -5.73 -1.88
N TYR A 75 8.68 -6.97 -1.89
CA TYR A 75 7.56 -7.38 -2.72
C TYR A 75 6.40 -7.84 -1.85
N GLY A 76 5.21 -7.36 -2.18
CA GLY A 76 3.96 -7.74 -1.52
C GLY A 76 3.47 -6.64 -0.56
N PRO A 77 2.17 -6.33 -0.58
CA PRO A 77 1.62 -5.21 0.19
C PRO A 77 1.82 -5.38 1.70
N GLY A 78 1.62 -6.58 2.24
CA GLY A 78 1.86 -6.86 3.67
C GLY A 78 3.34 -6.81 4.08
N ASN A 79 4.27 -7.04 3.15
CA ASN A 79 5.69 -6.87 3.44
C ASN A 79 6.08 -5.39 3.48
N ILE A 80 5.40 -4.54 2.70
CA ILE A 80 5.61 -3.09 2.74
C ILE A 80 5.15 -2.51 4.08
N THR A 81 3.95 -2.84 4.53
CA THR A 81 3.46 -2.34 5.83
C THR A 81 4.37 -2.81 6.98
N LYS A 82 4.78 -4.08 6.99
CA LYS A 82 5.76 -4.61 7.97
C LYS A 82 7.10 -3.88 7.92
N ALA A 83 7.64 -3.64 6.73
CA ALA A 83 8.91 -2.94 6.57
C ALA A 83 8.86 -1.52 7.15
N LEU A 84 7.76 -0.81 6.89
CA LEU A 84 7.55 0.56 7.34
C LEU A 84 7.09 0.63 8.81
N GLY A 85 6.63 -0.47 9.39
CA GLY A 85 6.09 -0.49 10.76
C GLY A 85 4.65 0.03 10.82
N ILE A 86 3.91 -0.06 9.71
CA ILE A 86 2.52 0.40 9.60
C ILE A 86 1.57 -0.70 10.10
N ASP A 87 0.73 -0.35 11.06
CA ASP A 87 -0.36 -1.13 11.58
C ASP A 87 -1.73 -0.47 11.30
N ILE A 88 -2.79 -0.95 11.95
CA ILE A 88 -4.15 -0.47 11.70
C ILE A 88 -4.41 0.90 12.33
N GLU A 89 -3.58 1.32 13.28
CA GLU A 89 -3.75 2.59 14.00
C GLU A 89 -3.41 3.78 13.11
N GLN A 90 -2.64 3.59 12.03
CA GLN A 90 -2.39 4.63 11.02
C GLN A 90 -3.49 4.73 9.95
N ASP A 91 -4.62 4.02 10.10
CA ASP A 91 -5.76 4.19 9.20
C ASP A 91 -6.33 5.62 9.28
N GLY A 92 -6.44 6.30 8.14
CA GLY A 92 -6.92 7.67 8.07
C GLY A 92 -5.86 8.75 8.35
N GLU A 93 -4.59 8.39 8.54
CA GLU A 93 -3.53 9.40 8.68
C GLU A 93 -3.41 10.29 7.42
N ASN A 94 -3.10 11.56 7.65
CA ASN A 94 -2.86 12.56 6.61
C ASN A 94 -1.38 12.54 6.21
N LEU A 95 -1.12 12.49 4.90
CA LEU A 95 0.24 12.39 4.34
C LEU A 95 1.10 13.67 4.48
N LEU A 96 0.52 14.79 4.92
CA LEU A 96 1.20 16.08 5.01
C LEU A 96 1.74 16.38 6.42
N ASP A 97 1.10 15.85 7.46
CA ASP A 97 1.42 16.11 8.87
C ASP A 97 1.44 14.85 9.75
N GLY A 98 1.11 13.68 9.18
CA GLY A 98 1.13 12.39 9.87
C GLY A 98 2.50 11.73 9.94
N SER A 99 2.52 10.48 10.42
CA SER A 99 3.74 9.67 10.55
C SER A 99 4.19 9.08 9.21
N ILE A 100 3.26 8.96 8.26
CA ILE A 100 3.51 8.53 6.89
C ILE A 100 3.55 9.77 6.00
N ALA A 101 4.67 9.98 5.31
CA ALA A 101 4.82 11.10 4.39
C ALA A 101 5.16 10.64 2.97
N LEU A 102 4.73 11.43 1.99
CA LEU A 102 5.18 11.32 0.61
C LEU A 102 6.08 12.50 0.26
N SER A 103 7.19 12.21 -0.42
CA SER A 103 8.09 13.23 -0.96
C SER A 103 8.23 13.06 -2.47
N PRO A 104 8.43 14.16 -3.23
CA PRO A 104 8.76 14.08 -4.64
C PRO A 104 9.93 13.13 -4.89
N ARG A 105 9.80 12.30 -5.93
CA ARG A 105 10.84 11.33 -6.27
C ARG A 105 12.05 12.05 -6.84
N ILE A 106 13.22 11.80 -6.26
CA ILE A 106 14.51 12.33 -6.75
C ILE A 106 15.26 11.40 -7.70
N HIS A 107 14.86 10.13 -7.77
CA HIS A 107 15.52 9.12 -8.62
C HIS A 107 14.82 9.05 -10.00
N PRO A 108 15.55 8.88 -11.12
CA PRO A 108 14.96 8.74 -12.44
C PRO A 108 14.14 7.43 -12.56
N VAL A 109 13.00 7.51 -13.27
CA VAL A 109 12.22 6.33 -13.72
C VAL A 109 12.41 6.26 -15.24
N ASP A 110 12.80 5.11 -15.77
CA ASP A 110 12.82 4.89 -17.22
C ASP A 110 11.38 4.79 -17.76
N ARG A 111 10.62 3.81 -17.25
CA ARG A 111 9.22 3.60 -17.67
C ARG A 111 8.36 2.93 -16.61
N ALA A 112 7.04 3.06 -16.76
CA ALA A 112 6.06 2.30 -15.98
C ALA A 112 5.38 1.25 -16.86
N ILE A 113 5.37 -0.01 -16.42
CA ILE A 113 4.70 -1.11 -17.13
C ILE A 113 3.33 -1.34 -16.49
N ALA A 114 2.27 -1.16 -17.27
CA ALA A 114 0.90 -1.46 -16.87
C ALA A 114 0.54 -2.93 -17.15
N LYS A 115 -0.05 -3.61 -16.15
CA LYS A 115 -0.49 -5.02 -16.22
C LYS A 115 -1.84 -5.18 -15.54
N GLN A 116 -2.51 -6.30 -15.79
CA GLN A 116 -3.67 -6.71 -14.99
C GLN A 116 -3.30 -6.84 -13.51
N ARG A 117 -4.28 -6.54 -12.65
CA ARG A 117 -4.17 -6.76 -11.20
C ARG A 117 -4.04 -8.26 -10.92
N LYS A 118 -3.35 -8.60 -9.83
CA LYS A 118 -3.38 -9.99 -9.34
C LYS A 118 -4.79 -10.31 -8.85
N ASN A 119 -5.25 -11.54 -9.10
CA ASN A 119 -6.58 -12.03 -8.68
C ASN A 119 -7.74 -11.18 -9.21
N SER A 120 -7.59 -10.57 -10.40
CA SER A 120 -8.68 -9.90 -11.08
C SER A 120 -9.78 -10.89 -11.47
N LYS A 121 -11.01 -10.40 -11.61
CA LYS A 121 -12.15 -11.22 -12.04
C LYS A 121 -11.84 -11.85 -13.42
N PRO A 122 -12.41 -13.03 -13.74
CA PRO A 122 -12.36 -13.56 -15.10
C PRO A 122 -12.81 -12.47 -16.10
N ARG A 123 -12.05 -12.31 -17.21
CA ARG A 123 -12.28 -11.32 -18.28
C ARG A 123 -12.01 -9.84 -17.92
N ASP A 124 -11.45 -9.51 -16.75
CA ASP A 124 -10.99 -8.14 -16.48
C ASP A 124 -9.83 -7.77 -17.41
N LYS A 125 -10.05 -6.83 -18.34
CA LYS A 125 -9.04 -6.37 -19.30
C LYS A 125 -8.27 -5.12 -18.81
N HIS A 126 -8.62 -4.57 -17.66
CA HIS A 126 -8.01 -3.33 -17.18
C HIS A 126 -6.57 -3.53 -16.70
N LEU A 127 -5.69 -2.60 -17.09
CA LEU A 127 -4.27 -2.61 -16.74
C LEU A 127 -3.98 -1.75 -15.50
N TRP A 128 -4.69 -2.00 -14.39
CA TRP A 128 -4.59 -1.21 -13.15
C TRP A 128 -3.49 -1.67 -12.19
N ARG A 129 -2.39 -2.23 -12.70
CA ARG A 129 -1.21 -2.54 -11.91
C ARG A 129 0.03 -2.02 -12.61
N PHE A 130 0.67 -1.05 -11.99
CA PHE A 130 1.86 -0.41 -12.53
C PHE A 130 3.10 -0.95 -11.82
N THR A 131 4.18 -1.19 -12.57
CA THR A 131 5.50 -1.55 -12.03
C THR A 131 6.53 -0.66 -12.69
N LEU A 132 7.36 -0.02 -11.87
CA LEU A 132 8.39 0.90 -12.34
C LEU A 132 9.63 0.10 -12.79
N VAL A 133 10.18 0.49 -13.93
CA VAL A 133 11.53 0.14 -14.38
C VAL A 133 12.40 1.35 -14.07
N LEU A 134 13.44 1.11 -13.28
CA LEU A 134 14.36 2.14 -12.79
C LEU A 134 15.61 2.19 -13.65
#